data_AF-A0A7J3WUI7-F1
#
_entry.id   AF-A0A7J3WUI7-F1
#
_cell.length_a   1.000
_cell.length_b   1.000
_cell.length_c   1.000
_cell.angle_alpha   90.00
_cell.angle_beta   90.00
_cell.angle_gamma   90.00
#
_symmetry.space_group_name_H-M   'P 1'
#
loop_
_entity.id
_entity.type
_entity.pdbx_description
1 polymer ?
#
loop_
_entity_poly.entity_id
_entity_poly.type
_entity_poly.pdbx_seq_one_letter_code
_entity_poly.pdbx_strand_id
1 'polypeptide(L)'
;IENFSFAVETGLDIEKIKRAAVMVAKQEKFKTFKVATKRANKNFPLSSMKVNEEVGREIKEGMGKDVDLSNPDLTIFIEIGGENAYISTKKIPGIGGLPVGSQGNVVALLSGGIDSPVASYFMMKRGCRVIFLHFYNENLVSSPAKVEEIVKKLTEYQLEAKAYFVPFGELQYAVISSVPSRYRMIVYRRVMARVANEIATKEKAHAIITGDSMGQVASQTIENLRCIYDASFLPVLPPLIGMDKREIVEMAKKIGTYDISIRTYDDCCSFMVARHPATRANVDKIREMEDDVDYDIARMLEGAVVRKFSIR
;
A
#
# COMPACT_ATOMS: atom_id res chain seq x y z
N ILE A 1 10.59 -2.49 5.12
CA ILE A 1 11.50 -2.50 6.31
C ILE A 1 10.77 -3.22 7.44
N GLU A 2 11.28 -4.35 7.91
CA GLU A 2 10.64 -5.12 8.99
C GLU A 2 10.82 -4.45 10.35
N ASN A 3 12.04 -4.03 10.67
CA ASN A 3 12.38 -3.33 11.90
C ASN A 3 13.53 -2.35 11.63
N PHE A 4 13.66 -1.32 12.45
CA PHE A 4 14.81 -0.41 12.46
C PHE A 4 15.13 0.05 13.89
N SER A 5 16.32 0.59 14.08
CA SER A 5 16.80 1.06 15.37
C SER A 5 17.63 2.32 15.17
N PHE A 6 17.51 3.28 16.09
CA PHE A 6 18.51 4.35 16.22
C PHE A 6 19.64 3.80 17.08
N ALA A 7 20.84 3.74 16.51
CA ALA A 7 21.99 3.12 17.13
C ALA A 7 23.15 4.09 17.28
N VAL A 8 23.94 3.90 18.35
CA VAL A 8 25.26 4.52 18.49
C VAL A 8 26.27 3.63 17.78
N GLU A 9 27.03 4.24 16.87
CA GLU A 9 28.14 3.59 16.18
C GLU A 9 29.41 3.67 17.02
N THR A 10 30.18 2.59 17.03
CA THR A 10 31.49 2.51 17.69
C THR A 10 32.43 1.55 16.94
N GLY A 11 33.72 1.60 17.26
CA GLY A 11 34.71 0.72 16.65
C GLY A 11 34.60 -0.73 17.14
N LEU A 12 35.24 -1.66 16.42
CA LEU A 12 35.31 -3.10 16.75
C LEU A 12 36.31 -3.39 17.87
N ASP A 13 36.06 -2.84 19.05
CA ASP A 13 36.84 -3.09 20.27
C ASP A 13 35.88 -3.29 21.45
N ILE A 14 36.15 -4.30 22.29
CA ILE A 14 35.23 -4.66 23.37
C ILE A 14 35.06 -3.53 24.40
N GLU A 15 36.12 -2.78 24.70
CA GLU A 15 36.06 -1.66 25.65
C GLU A 15 35.27 -0.49 25.08
N LYS A 16 35.42 -0.23 23.77
CA LYS A 16 34.56 0.74 23.06
C LYS A 16 33.09 0.32 23.05
N ILE A 17 32.80 -0.97 22.85
CA ILE A 17 31.43 -1.52 22.87
C ILE A 17 30.83 -1.40 24.28
N LYS A 18 31.57 -1.77 25.33
CA LYS A 18 31.15 -1.62 26.74
C LYS A 18 30.76 -0.18 27.05
N ARG A 19 31.62 0.79 26.72
CA ARG A 19 31.36 2.23 26.95
C ARG A 19 30.11 2.70 26.21
N ALA A 20 29.95 2.32 24.94
CA ALA A 20 28.78 2.67 24.15
C ALA A 20 27.49 2.05 24.72
N ALA A 21 27.55 0.79 25.18
CA ALA A 21 26.43 0.10 25.81
C ALA A 21 25.99 0.78 27.11
N VAL A 22 26.92 1.16 27.98
CA VAL A 22 26.62 1.95 29.19
C VAL A 22 26.02 3.30 28.83
N MET A 23 26.56 3.98 27.80
CA MET A 23 26.06 5.28 27.35
C MET A 23 24.59 5.22 26.92
N VAL A 24 24.21 4.24 26.09
CA VAL A 24 22.81 4.09 25.66
C VAL A 24 21.92 3.60 26.79
N ALA A 25 22.41 2.72 27.67
CA ALA A 25 21.64 2.22 28.80
C ALA A 25 21.28 3.36 29.78
N LYS A 26 22.18 4.31 30.02
CA LYS A 26 21.94 5.48 30.89
C LYS A 26 20.79 6.38 30.42
N GLN A 27 20.36 6.28 29.16
CA GLN A 27 19.24 7.05 28.62
C GLN A 27 17.87 6.42 28.93
N GLU A 28 17.84 5.18 29.44
CA GLU A 28 16.61 4.43 29.70
C GLU A 28 16.42 4.21 31.21
N LYS A 29 15.15 4.04 31.64
CA LYS A 29 14.80 3.67 33.01
C LYS A 29 14.47 2.18 33.07
N PHE A 30 15.24 1.41 33.83
CA PHE A 30 15.07 -0.04 33.94
C PHE A 30 15.65 -0.57 35.26
N LYS A 31 15.20 -1.74 35.72
CA LYS A 31 15.78 -2.50 36.84
C LYS A 31 16.50 -3.74 36.34
N THR A 32 15.85 -4.49 35.45
CA THR A 32 16.42 -5.69 34.83
C THR A 32 16.80 -5.46 33.37
N PHE A 33 17.79 -6.18 32.86
CA PHE A 33 18.18 -6.08 31.45
C PHE A 33 18.71 -7.39 30.89
N LYS A 34 18.83 -7.44 29.55
CA LYS A 34 19.67 -8.42 28.86
C LYS A 34 20.47 -7.77 27.75
N VAL A 35 21.58 -8.40 27.38
CA VAL A 35 22.38 -8.05 26.20
C VAL A 35 22.12 -9.08 25.11
N ALA A 36 21.86 -8.61 23.89
CA ALA A 36 21.57 -9.43 22.73
C ALA A 36 22.50 -9.07 21.57
N THR A 37 23.61 -9.81 21.46
CA THR A 37 24.61 -9.59 20.41
C THR A 37 24.37 -10.44 19.16
N LYS A 38 24.32 -9.79 18.00
CA LYS A 38 24.42 -10.43 16.68
C LYS A 38 25.76 -10.10 16.02
N ARG A 39 26.40 -11.12 15.45
CA ARG A 39 27.68 -11.00 14.74
C ARG A 39 27.51 -11.34 13.26
N ALA A 40 27.54 -10.31 12.41
CA ALA A 40 27.74 -10.47 10.98
C ALA A 40 29.22 -10.76 10.69
N ASN A 41 30.13 -10.00 11.31
CA ASN A 41 31.57 -10.25 11.22
C ASN A 41 31.99 -11.42 12.12
N LYS A 42 32.46 -12.51 11.49
CA LYS A 42 32.92 -13.71 12.20
C LYS A 42 34.39 -13.65 12.63
N ASN A 43 35.15 -12.65 12.19
CA ASN A 43 36.54 -12.43 12.59
C ASN A 43 36.67 -11.66 13.91
N PHE A 44 35.57 -11.14 14.46
CA PHE A 44 35.60 -10.48 15.77
C PHE A 44 36.05 -11.48 16.86
N PRO A 45 37.02 -11.15 17.74
CA PRO A 45 37.65 -12.11 18.65
C PRO A 45 36.70 -12.81 19.63
N LEU A 46 35.66 -12.10 20.10
CA LEU A 46 34.74 -12.62 21.12
C LEU A 46 33.43 -13.12 20.53
N SER A 47 32.99 -14.33 20.92
CA SER A 47 31.67 -14.85 20.53
C SER A 47 30.53 -13.94 21.00
N SER A 48 29.35 -14.01 20.36
CA SER A 48 28.18 -13.23 20.81
C SER A 48 27.87 -13.44 22.29
N MET A 49 28.03 -14.66 22.80
CA MET A 49 27.81 -14.98 24.21
C MET A 49 28.84 -14.30 25.11
N LYS A 50 30.13 -14.32 24.71
CA LYS A 50 31.19 -13.62 25.44
C LYS A 50 31.00 -12.11 25.43
N VAL A 51 30.55 -11.52 24.33
CA VAL A 51 30.20 -10.09 24.27
C VAL A 51 29.03 -9.80 25.21
N ASN A 52 27.99 -10.62 25.23
CA ASN A 52 26.87 -10.46 26.15
C ASN A 52 27.32 -10.51 27.62
N GLU A 53 28.22 -11.44 27.97
CA GLU A 53 28.78 -11.58 29.32
C GLU A 53 29.61 -10.35 29.71
N GLU A 54 30.55 -9.92 28.86
CA GLU A 54 31.45 -8.80 29.12
C GLU A 54 30.70 -7.47 29.25
N VAL A 55 29.75 -7.20 28.34
CA VAL A 55 28.92 -5.98 28.41
C VAL A 55 27.91 -6.08 29.55
N GLY A 56 27.36 -7.27 29.80
CA GLY A 56 26.45 -7.51 30.91
C GLY A 56 27.12 -7.25 32.26
N ARG A 57 28.36 -7.68 32.43
CA ARG A 57 29.16 -7.40 33.63
C ARG A 57 29.35 -5.90 33.83
N GLU A 58 29.78 -5.19 32.78
CA GLU A 58 30.01 -3.74 32.83
C GLU A 58 28.75 -2.97 33.29
N ILE A 59 27.58 -3.34 32.77
CA ILE A 59 26.32 -2.67 33.12
C ILE A 59 25.87 -3.06 34.52
N LYS A 60 26.00 -4.33 34.91
CA LYS A 60 25.65 -4.79 36.25
C LYS A 60 26.49 -4.10 37.32
N GLU A 61 27.81 -4.10 37.15
CA GLU A 61 28.76 -3.51 38.10
C GLU A 61 28.73 -1.98 38.06
N GLY A 62 28.69 -1.39 36.87
CA GLY A 62 28.73 0.06 36.69
C GLY A 62 27.42 0.80 36.94
N MET A 63 26.27 0.12 36.88
CA MET A 63 24.94 0.73 37.04
C MET A 63 24.08 0.08 38.12
N GLY A 64 24.52 -1.00 38.76
CA GLY A 64 23.76 -1.71 39.80
C GLY A 64 22.44 -2.30 39.28
N LYS A 65 22.45 -2.86 38.06
CA LYS A 65 21.27 -3.42 37.38
C LYS A 65 21.32 -4.93 37.34
N ASP A 66 20.16 -5.59 37.40
CA ASP A 66 20.08 -7.05 37.40
C ASP A 66 19.88 -7.63 36.01
N VAL A 67 20.36 -8.85 35.78
CA VAL A 67 20.19 -9.54 34.49
C VAL A 67 18.94 -10.41 34.54
N ASP A 68 18.05 -10.25 33.57
CA ASP A 68 16.90 -11.14 33.33
C ASP A 68 16.88 -11.53 31.84
N LEU A 69 17.13 -12.80 31.54
CA LEU A 69 17.17 -13.29 30.15
C LEU A 69 15.77 -13.57 29.58
N SER A 70 14.79 -13.76 30.46
CA SER A 70 13.43 -14.16 30.13
C SER A 70 12.53 -12.96 29.88
N ASN A 71 12.43 -12.05 30.86
CA ASN A 71 11.55 -10.88 30.80
C ASN A 71 12.25 -9.58 31.28
N PRO A 72 13.28 -9.13 30.55
CA PRO A 72 14.00 -7.90 30.91
C PRO A 72 13.16 -6.64 30.71
N ASP A 73 13.33 -5.66 31.58
CA ASP A 73 12.81 -4.30 31.36
C ASP A 73 13.48 -3.64 30.14
N LEU A 74 14.78 -3.93 29.91
CA LEU A 74 15.58 -3.37 28.82
C LEU A 74 16.36 -4.46 28.07
N THR A 75 16.31 -4.44 26.74
CA THR A 75 17.23 -5.21 25.91
C THR A 75 18.22 -4.28 25.22
N ILE A 76 19.51 -4.57 25.38
CA ILE A 76 20.60 -3.86 24.71
C ILE A 76 21.02 -4.72 23.52
N PHE A 77 20.70 -4.24 22.33
CA PHE A 77 21.04 -4.89 21.08
C PHE A 77 22.43 -4.42 20.63
N ILE A 78 23.30 -5.37 20.32
CA ILE A 78 24.63 -5.11 19.79
C ILE A 78 24.74 -5.81 18.44
N GLU A 79 24.95 -5.06 17.38
CA GLU A 79 25.25 -5.61 16.05
C GLU A 79 26.72 -5.36 15.72
N ILE A 80 27.49 -6.44 15.65
CA ILE A 80 28.89 -6.40 15.22
C ILE A 80 28.92 -6.59 13.70
N GLY A 81 29.05 -5.46 13.00
CA GLY A 81 29.13 -5.35 11.56
C GLY A 81 30.54 -5.58 11.01
N GLY A 82 30.74 -5.29 9.73
CA GLY A 82 32.02 -5.49 9.04
C GLY A 82 33.15 -4.65 9.62
N GLU A 83 32.93 -3.34 9.74
CA GLU A 83 33.95 -2.37 10.16
C GLU A 83 33.66 -1.75 11.54
N ASN A 84 32.38 -1.67 11.94
CA ASN A 84 31.92 -1.03 13.15
C ASN A 84 30.92 -1.91 13.92
N ALA A 85 30.69 -1.55 15.18
CA ALA A 85 29.63 -2.10 16.01
C ALA A 85 28.54 -1.05 16.25
N TYR A 86 27.29 -1.48 16.29
CA TYR A 86 26.12 -0.64 16.49
C TYR A 86 25.37 -1.08 17.74
N ILE A 87 25.11 -0.15 18.65
CA ILE A 87 24.44 -0.43 19.91
C ILE A 87 23.12 0.34 19.97
N SER A 88 22.02 -0.34 20.28
CA SER A 88 20.70 0.27 20.44
C SER A 88 19.90 -0.37 21.58
N THR A 89 18.94 0.36 22.12
CA THR A 89 18.03 -0.07 23.20
C THR A 89 16.63 -0.39 22.70
N LYS A 90 16.32 -0.01 21.46
CA LYS A 90 14.98 -0.11 20.87
C LYS A 90 15.05 -0.79 19.52
N LYS A 91 14.11 -1.68 19.28
CA LYS A 91 13.83 -2.27 17.97
C LYS A 91 12.45 -1.81 17.56
N ILE A 92 12.40 -0.82 16.67
CA ILE A 92 11.15 -0.17 16.25
C ILE A 92 10.59 -0.98 15.06
N PRO A 93 9.34 -1.47 15.15
CA PRO A 93 8.72 -2.17 14.03
C PRO A 93 8.52 -1.20 12.86
N GLY A 94 8.95 -1.62 11.68
CA GLY A 94 8.64 -0.92 10.44
C GLY A 94 7.28 -1.35 9.88
N ILE A 95 6.96 -0.83 8.70
CA ILE A 95 5.73 -1.19 7.96
C ILE A 95 5.74 -2.68 7.52
N GLY A 96 6.92 -3.32 7.52
CA GLY A 96 7.12 -4.65 6.97
C GLY A 96 7.15 -4.62 5.44
N GLY A 97 6.63 -5.68 4.83
CA GLY A 97 6.46 -5.76 3.38
C GLY A 97 7.75 -5.96 2.59
N LEU A 98 7.65 -5.73 1.28
CA LEU A 98 8.75 -5.82 0.32
C LEU A 98 9.14 -4.43 -0.20
N PRO A 99 10.39 -4.23 -0.65
CA PRO A 99 10.80 -2.98 -1.29
C PRO A 99 9.94 -2.66 -2.52
N VAL A 100 9.39 -1.44 -2.61
CA VAL A 100 8.58 -1.02 -3.75
C VAL A 100 9.38 -1.08 -5.05
N GLY A 101 8.80 -1.72 -6.07
CA GLY A 101 9.44 -1.99 -7.36
C GLY A 101 10.00 -3.41 -7.48
N SER A 102 10.16 -4.15 -6.37
CA SER A 102 10.68 -5.53 -6.41
C SER A 102 9.75 -6.53 -7.10
N GLN A 103 8.48 -6.17 -7.33
CA GLN A 103 7.47 -7.02 -8.01
C GLN A 103 6.96 -6.38 -9.32
N GLY A 104 7.65 -5.37 -9.85
CA GLY A 104 7.26 -4.68 -11.08
C GLY A 104 6.09 -3.69 -10.88
N ASN A 105 5.50 -3.29 -12.01
CA ASN A 105 4.48 -2.25 -12.08
C ASN A 105 3.06 -2.86 -12.06
N VAL A 106 2.11 -2.16 -11.45
CA VAL A 106 0.67 -2.46 -11.48
C VAL A 106 -0.13 -1.19 -11.72
N VAL A 107 -1.31 -1.30 -12.33
CA VAL A 107 -2.24 -0.17 -12.52
C VAL A 107 -3.38 -0.27 -11.53
N ALA A 108 -3.55 0.71 -10.64
CA ALA A 108 -4.65 0.74 -9.68
C ALA A 108 -5.79 1.63 -10.15
N LEU A 109 -7.00 1.06 -10.21
CA LEU A 109 -8.24 1.82 -10.39
C LEU A 109 -8.54 2.59 -9.11
N LEU A 110 -8.16 3.86 -9.11
CA LEU A 110 -8.29 4.76 -7.98
C LEU A 110 -9.58 5.58 -8.08
N SER A 111 -10.36 5.57 -7.02
CA SER A 111 -11.56 6.39 -6.84
C SER A 111 -11.36 7.37 -5.68
N GLY A 112 -12.29 8.31 -5.53
CA GLY A 112 -12.33 9.18 -4.34
C GLY A 112 -12.83 8.47 -3.08
N GLY A 113 -13.12 7.16 -3.13
CA GLY A 113 -13.61 6.38 -2.01
C GLY A 113 -12.51 5.88 -1.08
N ILE A 114 -12.92 5.18 -0.02
CA ILE A 114 -12.02 4.68 1.04
C ILE A 114 -11.19 3.46 0.57
N ASP A 115 -11.75 2.66 -0.33
CA ASP A 115 -11.28 1.28 -0.53
C ASP A 115 -10.09 1.20 -1.50
N SER A 116 -10.18 1.88 -2.65
CA SER A 116 -9.12 1.85 -3.67
C SER A 116 -7.76 2.40 -3.21
N PRO A 117 -7.66 3.42 -2.32
CA PRO A 117 -6.39 3.81 -1.73
C PRO A 117 -5.77 2.72 -0.85
N VAL A 118 -6.61 2.02 -0.07
CA VAL A 118 -6.17 0.93 0.81
C VAL A 118 -5.69 -0.27 0.00
N ALA A 119 -6.41 -0.63 -1.07
CA ALA A 119 -5.98 -1.66 -2.00
C ALA A 119 -4.62 -1.34 -2.62
N SER A 120 -4.44 -0.10 -3.08
CA SER A 120 -3.17 0.38 -3.64
C SER A 120 -2.02 0.26 -2.61
N TYR A 121 -2.27 0.64 -1.36
CA TYR A 121 -1.31 0.50 -0.27
C TYR A 121 -0.88 -0.95 -0.04
N PHE A 122 -1.80 -1.91 -0.06
CA PHE A 122 -1.42 -3.32 0.09
C PHE A 122 -0.52 -3.81 -1.04
N MET A 123 -0.72 -3.33 -2.27
CA MET A 123 0.16 -3.68 -3.39
C MET A 123 1.55 -3.04 -3.24
N MET A 124 1.63 -1.78 -2.80
CA MET A 124 2.90 -1.15 -2.44
C MET A 124 3.63 -1.92 -1.33
N LYS A 125 2.91 -2.34 -0.29
CA LYS A 125 3.44 -3.16 0.80
C LYS A 125 3.96 -4.52 0.30
N ARG A 126 3.41 -5.05 -0.80
CA ARG A 126 3.89 -6.27 -1.46
C ARG A 126 4.94 -6.00 -2.54
N GLY A 127 5.53 -4.81 -2.58
CA GLY A 127 6.66 -4.49 -3.44
C GLY A 127 6.28 -4.11 -4.88
N CYS A 128 4.99 -3.93 -5.17
CA CYS A 128 4.55 -3.43 -6.48
C CYS A 128 4.69 -1.91 -6.55
N ARG A 129 5.16 -1.38 -7.67
CA ARG A 129 5.05 0.06 -7.97
C ARG A 129 3.68 0.33 -8.57
N VAL A 130 2.92 1.26 -7.98
CA VAL A 130 1.53 1.49 -8.36
C VAL A 130 1.43 2.74 -9.23
N ILE A 131 0.96 2.54 -10.46
CA ILE A 131 0.49 3.62 -11.34
C ILE A 131 -1.00 3.81 -11.08
N PHE A 132 -1.41 5.03 -10.79
CA PHE A 132 -2.81 5.32 -10.50
C PHE A 132 -3.57 5.64 -11.78
N LEU A 133 -4.81 5.15 -11.87
CA LEU A 133 -5.75 5.47 -12.92
C LEU A 133 -7.06 5.90 -12.28
N HIS A 134 -7.44 7.16 -12.50
CA HIS A 134 -8.70 7.73 -12.07
C HIS A 134 -9.56 8.12 -13.27
N PHE A 135 -10.84 7.75 -13.20
CA PHE A 135 -11.85 8.18 -14.15
C PHE A 135 -12.70 9.29 -13.52
N TYR A 136 -12.96 10.34 -14.27
CA TYR A 136 -13.79 11.45 -13.83
C TYR A 136 -14.75 11.88 -14.94
N ASN A 137 -15.88 12.49 -14.58
CA ASN A 137 -16.74 13.14 -15.55
C ASN A 137 -16.39 14.63 -15.58
N GLU A 138 -15.78 15.06 -16.67
CA GLU A 138 -15.34 16.42 -16.95
C GLU A 138 -16.47 17.46 -16.95
N ASN A 139 -17.73 17.03 -17.13
CA ASN A 139 -18.91 17.90 -17.06
C ASN A 139 -19.44 18.09 -15.63
N LEU A 140 -19.04 17.23 -14.69
CA LEU A 140 -19.51 17.25 -13.29
C LEU A 140 -18.43 17.74 -12.33
N VAL A 141 -17.17 17.38 -12.61
CA VAL A 141 -16.04 17.66 -11.72
C VAL A 141 -15.09 18.62 -12.43
N SER A 142 -15.00 19.83 -11.89
CA SER A 142 -14.08 20.87 -12.38
C SER A 142 -12.61 20.57 -12.08
N SER A 143 -12.34 19.74 -11.06
CA SER A 143 -10.97 19.34 -10.69
C SER A 143 -10.93 18.03 -9.91
N PRO A 144 -10.04 17.07 -10.26
CA PRO A 144 -9.84 15.84 -9.52
C PRO A 144 -8.98 16.01 -8.25
N ALA A 145 -9.01 17.20 -7.63
CA ALA A 145 -8.16 17.60 -6.51
C ALA A 145 -8.20 16.61 -5.32
N LYS A 146 -9.38 16.08 -4.99
CA LYS A 146 -9.54 15.06 -3.94
C LYS A 146 -8.68 13.83 -4.22
N VAL A 147 -8.69 13.33 -5.45
CA VAL A 147 -7.94 12.14 -5.84
C VAL A 147 -6.46 12.44 -5.95
N GLU A 148 -6.08 13.64 -6.40
CA GLU A 148 -4.68 14.08 -6.34
C GLU A 148 -4.13 14.11 -4.91
N GLU A 149 -4.91 14.55 -3.93
CA GLU A 149 -4.50 14.54 -2.52
C GLU A 149 -4.34 13.11 -1.99
N ILE A 150 -5.23 12.19 -2.37
CA ILE A 150 -5.07 10.76 -2.10
C ILE A 150 -3.76 10.23 -2.71
N VAL A 151 -3.48 10.53 -3.99
CA VAL A 151 -2.25 10.11 -4.66
C VAL A 151 -1.02 10.70 -3.96
N LYS A 152 -1.04 11.96 -3.54
CA LYS A 152 0.04 12.59 -2.76
C LYS A 152 0.29 11.81 -1.47
N LYS A 153 -0.76 11.47 -0.73
CA LYS A 153 -0.64 10.68 0.51
C LYS A 153 -0.06 9.29 0.25
N LEU A 154 -0.50 8.63 -0.81
CA LEU A 154 0.03 7.32 -1.22
C LEU A 154 1.47 7.39 -1.73
N THR A 155 1.91 8.54 -2.27
CA THR A 155 3.28 8.75 -2.75
C THR A 155 4.30 8.66 -1.61
N GLU A 156 3.91 8.94 -0.37
CA GLU A 156 4.76 8.73 0.83
C GLU A 156 5.23 7.27 0.98
N TYR A 157 4.52 6.30 0.40
CA TYR A 157 4.86 4.87 0.48
C TYR A 157 5.65 4.32 -0.71
N GLN A 158 5.76 5.07 -1.82
CA GLN A 158 6.51 4.65 -3.02
C GLN A 158 7.48 5.71 -3.58
N LEU A 159 7.62 6.83 -2.87
CA LEU A 159 8.49 8.00 -3.11
C LEU A 159 8.11 8.84 -4.34
N GLU A 160 7.77 8.18 -5.43
CA GLU A 160 7.35 8.78 -6.70
C GLU A 160 6.14 8.03 -7.24
N ALA A 161 5.19 8.76 -7.81
CA ALA A 161 4.00 8.19 -8.40
C ALA A 161 3.64 8.86 -9.74
N LYS A 162 2.93 8.09 -10.56
CA LYS A 162 2.33 8.56 -11.81
C LYS A 162 0.83 8.30 -11.74
N ALA A 163 0.03 9.28 -12.12
CA ALA A 163 -1.42 9.14 -12.19
C ALA A 163 -1.95 9.56 -13.56
N TYR A 164 -2.84 8.74 -14.08
CA TYR A 164 -3.65 9.00 -15.27
C TYR A 164 -5.03 9.46 -14.82
N PHE A 165 -5.47 10.62 -15.31
CA PHE A 165 -6.82 11.13 -15.12
C PHE A 165 -7.53 11.08 -16.47
N VAL A 166 -8.46 10.15 -16.63
CA VAL A 166 -9.14 9.87 -17.90
C VAL A 166 -10.56 10.46 -17.87
N PRO A 167 -10.92 11.35 -18.81
CA PRO A 167 -12.28 11.85 -18.93
C PRO A 167 -13.21 10.71 -19.38
N PHE A 168 -14.35 10.58 -18.71
CA PHE A 168 -15.28 9.46 -18.86
C PHE A 168 -16.73 9.92 -19.08
N GLY A 169 -16.96 11.22 -19.31
CA GLY A 169 -18.29 11.79 -19.54
C GLY A 169 -18.97 11.19 -20.77
N GLU A 170 -18.31 11.16 -21.93
CA GLU A 170 -18.89 10.62 -23.17
C GLU A 170 -19.32 9.15 -23.02
N LEU A 171 -18.47 8.30 -22.43
CA LEU A 171 -18.82 6.90 -22.13
C LEU A 171 -20.03 6.82 -21.21
N GLN A 172 -20.10 7.69 -20.21
CA GLN A 172 -21.21 7.71 -19.26
C GLN A 172 -22.55 7.95 -19.99
N TYR A 173 -22.58 8.88 -20.95
CA TYR A 173 -23.76 9.12 -21.78
C TYR A 173 -24.09 7.93 -22.70
N ALA A 174 -23.08 7.32 -23.33
CA ALA A 174 -23.26 6.15 -24.18
C ALA A 174 -23.89 4.99 -23.39
N VAL A 175 -23.32 4.65 -22.22
CA VAL A 175 -23.83 3.58 -21.34
C VAL A 175 -25.25 3.87 -20.83
N ILE A 176 -25.58 5.12 -20.49
CA ILE A 176 -26.95 5.47 -20.08
C ILE A 176 -27.95 5.23 -21.22
N SER A 177 -27.54 5.54 -22.45
CA SER A 177 -28.40 5.51 -23.63
C SER A 177 -28.64 4.09 -24.15
N SER A 178 -27.64 3.21 -24.11
CA SER A 178 -27.73 1.86 -24.68
C SER A 178 -27.92 0.74 -23.67
N VAL A 179 -27.50 0.92 -22.41
CA VAL A 179 -27.49 -0.17 -21.41
C VAL A 179 -28.66 -0.04 -20.42
N PRO A 180 -29.43 -1.12 -20.18
CA PRO A 180 -30.46 -1.12 -19.15
C PRO A 180 -29.89 -0.78 -17.77
N SER A 181 -30.58 0.09 -17.02
CA SER A 181 -30.09 0.69 -15.77
C SER A 181 -29.44 -0.30 -14.80
N ARG A 182 -30.05 -1.47 -14.60
CA ARG A 182 -29.56 -2.52 -13.69
C ARG A 182 -28.18 -3.10 -14.05
N TYR A 183 -27.70 -2.96 -15.28
CA TYR A 183 -26.42 -3.50 -15.77
C TYR A 183 -25.35 -2.43 -16.03
N ARG A 184 -25.72 -1.14 -16.03
CA ARG A 184 -24.82 -0.02 -16.35
C ARG A 184 -23.51 -0.05 -15.57
N MET A 185 -23.57 -0.25 -14.24
CA MET A 185 -22.35 -0.36 -13.40
C MET A 185 -21.40 -1.48 -13.83
N ILE A 186 -21.92 -2.61 -14.32
CA ILE A 186 -21.11 -3.76 -14.72
C ILE A 186 -20.40 -3.42 -16.03
N VAL A 187 -21.14 -2.94 -17.04
CA VAL A 187 -20.58 -2.52 -18.33
C VAL A 187 -19.58 -1.37 -18.14
N TYR A 188 -19.93 -0.36 -17.35
CA TYR A 188 -19.06 0.77 -17.04
C TYR A 188 -17.71 0.34 -16.45
N ARG A 189 -17.73 -0.61 -15.50
CA ARG A 189 -16.52 -1.17 -14.89
C ARG A 189 -15.72 -2.08 -15.83
N ARG A 190 -16.38 -2.73 -16.80
CA ARG A 190 -15.67 -3.50 -17.85
C ARG A 190 -14.85 -2.57 -18.75
N VAL A 191 -15.43 -1.46 -19.19
CA VAL A 191 -14.70 -0.46 -19.98
C VAL A 191 -13.55 0.15 -19.18
N MET A 192 -13.73 0.43 -17.88
CA MET A 192 -12.63 0.85 -17.00
C MET A 192 -11.47 -0.16 -16.98
N ALA A 193 -11.78 -1.46 -16.90
CA ALA A 193 -10.76 -2.50 -16.93
C ALA A 193 -10.03 -2.55 -18.28
N ARG A 194 -10.72 -2.33 -19.40
CA ARG A 194 -10.09 -2.25 -20.73
C ARG A 194 -9.16 -1.06 -20.86
N VAL A 195 -9.58 0.13 -20.43
CA VAL A 195 -8.71 1.32 -20.41
C VAL A 195 -7.49 1.10 -19.51
N ALA A 196 -7.68 0.43 -18.36
CA ALA A 196 -6.58 0.08 -17.47
C ALA A 196 -5.57 -0.87 -18.12
N ASN A 197 -6.01 -1.79 -18.99
CA ASN A 197 -5.13 -2.68 -19.72
C ASN A 197 -4.28 -1.96 -20.77
N GLU A 198 -4.83 -0.97 -21.48
CA GLU A 198 -4.06 -0.15 -22.41
C GLU A 198 -2.97 0.66 -21.68
N ILE A 199 -3.32 1.26 -20.54
CA ILE A 199 -2.36 1.94 -19.68
C ILE A 199 -1.32 0.95 -19.13
N ALA A 200 -1.76 -0.25 -18.72
CA ALA A 200 -0.85 -1.27 -18.23
C ALA A 200 0.17 -1.70 -19.30
N THR A 201 -0.26 -1.85 -20.55
CA THR A 201 0.63 -2.16 -21.68
C THR A 201 1.66 -1.05 -21.88
N LYS A 202 1.21 0.21 -21.90
CA LYS A 202 2.07 1.39 -22.02
C LYS A 202 3.11 1.49 -20.90
N GLU A 203 2.71 1.17 -19.67
CA GLU A 203 3.58 1.26 -18.48
C GLU A 203 4.30 -0.04 -18.12
N LYS A 204 4.16 -1.08 -18.94
CA LYS A 204 4.71 -2.42 -18.70
C LYS A 204 4.30 -2.99 -17.33
N ALA A 205 3.03 -2.81 -16.98
CA ALA A 205 2.44 -3.31 -15.76
C ALA A 205 1.88 -4.73 -15.95
N HIS A 206 1.89 -5.51 -14.86
CA HIS A 206 1.57 -6.94 -14.88
C HIS A 206 0.20 -7.28 -14.30
N ALA A 207 -0.50 -6.32 -13.70
CA ALA A 207 -1.81 -6.53 -13.10
C ALA A 207 -2.61 -5.22 -12.97
N ILE A 208 -3.93 -5.36 -12.89
CA ILE A 208 -4.87 -4.29 -12.53
C ILE A 208 -5.31 -4.49 -11.09
N ILE A 209 -5.31 -3.41 -10.31
CA ILE A 209 -5.65 -3.42 -8.88
C ILE A 209 -6.99 -2.74 -8.70
N THR A 210 -7.89 -3.38 -7.95
CA THR A 210 -9.20 -2.81 -7.59
C THR A 210 -9.38 -2.75 -6.07
N GLY A 211 -10.22 -1.83 -5.62
CA GLY A 211 -10.68 -1.75 -4.24
C GLY A 211 -11.90 -2.64 -3.94
N ASP A 212 -12.09 -3.75 -4.65
CA ASP A 212 -13.27 -4.60 -4.46
C ASP A 212 -13.22 -5.40 -3.15
N SER A 213 -14.34 -5.41 -2.42
CA SER A 213 -14.59 -6.25 -1.25
C SER A 213 -15.86 -7.07 -1.48
N MET A 214 -15.82 -8.37 -1.19
CA MET A 214 -16.89 -9.28 -1.58
C MET A 214 -18.20 -8.98 -0.83
N GLY A 215 -19.28 -8.79 -1.59
CA GLY A 215 -20.62 -8.60 -1.03
C GLY A 215 -20.88 -7.21 -0.44
N GLN A 216 -19.95 -6.25 -0.55
CA GLN A 216 -20.12 -4.90 -0.01
C GLN A 216 -21.14 -4.07 -0.82
N VAL A 217 -21.17 -4.20 -2.15
CA VAL A 217 -22.16 -3.57 -3.05
C VAL A 217 -22.64 -4.56 -4.11
N ALA A 218 -23.76 -4.24 -4.78
CA ALA A 218 -24.37 -5.13 -5.78
C ALA A 218 -23.41 -5.52 -6.91
N SER A 219 -22.51 -4.63 -7.35
CA SER A 219 -21.50 -4.91 -8.38
C SER A 219 -20.34 -5.78 -7.91
N GLN A 220 -20.27 -6.13 -6.61
CA GLN A 220 -19.19 -6.89 -5.98
C GLN A 220 -19.66 -8.26 -5.48
N THR A 221 -20.70 -8.83 -6.10
CA THR A 221 -21.01 -10.26 -5.98
C THR A 221 -20.04 -11.09 -6.82
N ILE A 222 -19.85 -12.38 -6.50
CA ILE A 222 -18.94 -13.26 -7.24
C ILE A 222 -19.30 -13.29 -8.73
N GLU A 223 -20.60 -13.39 -9.04
CA GLU A 223 -21.11 -13.44 -10.41
C GLU A 223 -20.82 -12.13 -11.18
N ASN A 224 -20.97 -10.98 -10.53
CA ASN A 224 -20.69 -9.69 -11.16
C ASN A 224 -19.20 -9.40 -11.28
N LEU A 225 -18.39 -9.77 -10.28
CA LEU A 225 -16.93 -9.67 -10.38
C LEU A 225 -16.39 -10.53 -11.51
N ARG A 226 -16.94 -11.74 -11.70
CA ARG A 226 -16.64 -12.56 -12.87
C ARG A 226 -16.93 -11.82 -14.18
N CYS A 227 -18.09 -11.16 -14.28
CA CYS A 227 -18.42 -10.36 -15.46
C CYS A 227 -17.48 -9.17 -15.66
N ILE A 228 -17.04 -8.51 -14.59
CA ILE A 228 -16.18 -7.32 -14.68
C ILE A 228 -14.75 -7.71 -15.04
N TYR A 229 -14.19 -8.69 -14.33
CA TYR A 229 -12.78 -9.08 -14.49
C TYR A 229 -12.52 -9.79 -15.81
N ASP A 230 -13.55 -10.42 -16.39
CA ASP A 230 -13.50 -11.00 -17.73
C ASP A 230 -13.13 -10.01 -18.85
N ALA A 231 -13.37 -8.71 -18.66
CA ALA A 231 -12.96 -7.68 -19.62
C ALA A 231 -11.46 -7.40 -19.62
N SER A 232 -10.70 -8.02 -18.69
CA SER A 232 -9.27 -7.80 -18.56
C SER A 232 -8.44 -8.96 -19.09
N PHE A 233 -7.44 -8.67 -19.93
CA PHE A 233 -6.44 -9.66 -20.33
C PHE A 233 -5.30 -9.80 -19.32
N LEU A 234 -5.12 -8.84 -18.41
CA LEU A 234 -4.22 -8.96 -17.27
C LEU A 234 -4.93 -9.49 -16.02
N PRO A 235 -4.21 -10.12 -15.08
CA PRO A 235 -4.75 -10.46 -13.77
C PRO A 235 -5.33 -9.23 -13.06
N VAL A 236 -6.56 -9.35 -12.59
CA VAL A 236 -7.18 -8.36 -11.69
C VAL A 236 -6.99 -8.83 -10.25
N LEU A 237 -6.32 -8.02 -9.43
CA LEU A 237 -6.03 -8.31 -8.05
C LEU A 237 -6.88 -7.39 -7.15
N PRO A 238 -7.80 -7.94 -6.35
CA PRO A 238 -8.55 -7.21 -5.34
C PRO A 238 -8.01 -7.51 -3.92
N PRO A 239 -7.05 -6.73 -3.38
CA PRO A 239 -6.44 -7.01 -2.07
C PRO A 239 -7.44 -7.01 -0.90
N LEU A 240 -8.60 -6.41 -1.08
CA LEU A 240 -9.63 -6.24 -0.04
C LEU A 240 -10.74 -7.28 -0.12
N ILE A 241 -10.64 -8.26 -1.02
CA ILE A 241 -11.76 -9.15 -1.38
C ILE A 241 -12.37 -9.90 -0.18
N GLY A 242 -11.55 -10.21 0.83
CA GLY A 242 -11.96 -10.90 2.06
C GLY A 242 -12.01 -10.01 3.30
N MET A 243 -11.85 -8.69 3.16
CA MET A 243 -11.86 -7.75 4.29
C MET A 243 -13.24 -7.15 4.50
N ASP A 244 -13.63 -6.96 5.75
CA ASP A 244 -14.83 -6.21 6.10
C ASP A 244 -14.60 -4.68 6.04
N LYS A 245 -15.69 -3.92 6.10
CA LYS A 245 -15.61 -2.46 5.97
C LYS A 245 -14.86 -1.80 7.12
N ARG A 246 -14.90 -2.35 8.33
CA ARG A 246 -14.21 -1.79 9.49
C ARG A 246 -12.72 -1.94 9.33
N GLU A 247 -12.24 -3.12 8.93
CA GLU A 247 -10.82 -3.38 8.66
C GLU A 247 -10.26 -2.42 7.59
N ILE A 248 -11.03 -2.19 6.52
CA ILE A 248 -10.65 -1.25 5.45
C ILE A 248 -10.58 0.19 5.99
N VAL A 249 -11.56 0.62 6.78
CA VAL A 249 -11.59 1.97 7.39
C VAL A 249 -10.45 2.17 8.36
N GLU A 250 -10.13 1.18 9.21
CA GLU A 250 -9.00 1.24 10.13
C GLU A 250 -7.67 1.37 9.37
N MET A 251 -7.52 0.63 8.27
CA MET A 251 -6.35 0.77 7.42
C MET A 251 -6.29 2.15 6.75
N ALA A 252 -7.40 2.66 6.23
CA ALA A 252 -7.47 3.98 5.62
C ALA A 252 -7.08 5.10 6.61
N LYS A 253 -7.48 4.98 7.88
CA LYS A 253 -7.05 5.89 8.95
C LYS A 253 -5.56 5.76 9.22
N LYS A 254 -5.05 4.53 9.31
CA LYS A 254 -3.62 4.24 9.54
C LYS A 254 -2.71 4.82 8.44
N ILE A 255 -3.17 4.80 7.20
CA ILE A 255 -2.40 5.35 6.05
C ILE A 255 -2.75 6.82 5.74
N GLY A 256 -3.64 7.44 6.52
CA GLY A 256 -3.99 8.85 6.40
C GLY A 256 -4.82 9.21 5.16
N THR A 257 -5.50 8.25 4.53
CA THR A 257 -6.37 8.50 3.36
C THR A 257 -7.85 8.66 3.74
N TYR A 258 -8.25 8.26 4.94
CA TYR A 258 -9.64 8.28 5.39
C TYR A 258 -10.29 9.66 5.33
N ASP A 259 -9.69 10.67 5.97
CA ASP A 259 -10.26 12.02 6.06
C ASP A 259 -10.38 12.71 4.71
N ILE A 260 -9.53 12.34 3.75
CA ILE A 260 -9.62 12.80 2.35
C ILE A 260 -10.79 12.10 1.67
N SER A 261 -10.88 10.77 1.82
CA SER A 261 -11.85 9.91 1.14
C SER A 261 -13.30 10.18 1.52
N ILE A 262 -13.57 10.61 2.75
CA ILE A 262 -14.93 10.90 3.23
C ILE A 262 -15.48 12.26 2.81
N ARG A 263 -14.65 13.16 2.27
CA ARG A 263 -15.10 14.49 1.81
C ARG A 263 -16.11 14.33 0.69
N THR A 264 -17.14 15.16 0.70
CA THR A 264 -18.15 15.20 -0.36
C THR A 264 -17.47 15.41 -1.71
N TYR A 265 -17.80 14.56 -2.67
CA TYR A 265 -17.26 14.57 -4.02
C TYR A 265 -18.30 13.98 -4.95
N ASP A 266 -18.58 14.68 -6.04
CA ASP A 266 -19.49 14.20 -7.06
C ASP A 266 -18.77 13.12 -7.87
N ASP A 267 -18.87 11.88 -7.40
CA ASP A 267 -18.29 10.74 -8.09
C ASP A 267 -19.08 10.45 -9.38
N CYS A 268 -18.35 10.26 -10.49
CA CYS A 268 -18.90 9.88 -11.79
C CYS A 268 -19.81 8.64 -11.71
N CYS A 269 -19.53 7.73 -10.77
CA CYS A 269 -20.27 6.48 -10.61
C CYS A 269 -21.68 6.67 -10.01
N SER A 270 -21.97 7.80 -9.34
CA SER A 270 -23.26 8.02 -8.66
C SER A 270 -24.46 7.91 -9.60
N PHE A 271 -24.32 8.40 -10.84
CA PHE A 271 -25.35 8.36 -11.89
C PHE A 271 -25.54 6.98 -12.53
N MET A 272 -24.58 6.06 -12.33
CA MET A 272 -24.66 4.69 -12.84
C MET A 272 -25.42 3.76 -11.87
N VAL A 273 -25.62 4.17 -10.62
CA VAL A 273 -26.29 3.35 -9.60
C VAL A 273 -27.79 3.28 -9.88
N ALA A 274 -28.26 2.10 -10.28
CA ALA A 274 -29.69 1.84 -10.42
C ALA A 274 -30.39 1.68 -9.06
N ARG A 275 -31.70 1.96 -9.02
CA ARG A 275 -32.55 1.67 -7.84
C ARG A 275 -32.59 0.18 -7.50
N HIS A 276 -32.54 -0.69 -8.52
CA HIS A 276 -32.51 -2.14 -8.39
C HIS A 276 -31.37 -2.71 -9.26
N PRO A 277 -30.11 -2.62 -8.79
CA PRO A 277 -28.96 -3.10 -9.54
C PRO A 277 -28.97 -4.63 -9.64
N ALA A 278 -28.45 -5.17 -10.74
CA ALA A 278 -28.30 -6.61 -10.88
C ALA A 278 -27.26 -7.13 -9.89
N THR A 279 -27.62 -8.13 -9.09
CA THR A 279 -26.69 -8.84 -8.18
C THR A 279 -26.14 -10.12 -8.80
N ARG A 280 -26.74 -10.58 -9.91
CA ARG A 280 -26.31 -11.72 -10.71
C ARG A 280 -26.45 -11.37 -12.18
N ALA A 281 -25.33 -11.24 -12.87
CA ALA A 281 -25.28 -11.06 -14.31
C ALA A 281 -24.66 -12.29 -15.00
N ASN A 282 -25.02 -12.46 -16.28
CA ASN A 282 -24.42 -13.47 -17.13
C ASN A 282 -23.36 -12.79 -18.01
N VAL A 283 -22.18 -13.40 -18.12
CA VAL A 283 -21.02 -12.82 -18.80
C VAL A 283 -21.30 -12.54 -20.27
N ASP A 284 -21.92 -13.49 -20.98
CA ASP A 284 -22.18 -13.39 -22.43
C ASP A 284 -23.16 -12.24 -22.73
N LYS A 285 -24.25 -12.14 -21.97
CA LYS A 285 -25.19 -11.02 -22.09
C LYS A 285 -24.55 -9.66 -21.82
N ILE A 286 -23.62 -9.61 -20.87
CA ILE A 286 -22.91 -8.36 -20.54
C ILE A 286 -21.92 -7.98 -21.65
N ARG A 287 -21.29 -8.97 -22.31
CA ARG A 287 -20.45 -8.73 -23.50
C ARG A 287 -21.27 -8.17 -24.65
N GLU A 288 -22.40 -8.81 -24.97
CA GLU A 288 -23.33 -8.32 -26.00
C GLU A 288 -23.78 -6.88 -25.71
N MET A 289 -24.17 -6.58 -24.47
CA MET A 289 -24.54 -5.22 -24.07
C MET A 289 -23.40 -4.21 -24.15
N GLU A 290 -22.16 -4.65 -23.93
CA GLU A 290 -20.97 -3.80 -24.05
C GLU A 290 -20.64 -3.51 -25.51
N ASP A 291 -20.83 -4.48 -26.41
CA ASP A 291 -20.60 -4.33 -27.86
C ASP A 291 -21.55 -3.29 -28.49
N ASP A 292 -22.74 -3.11 -27.92
CA ASP A 292 -23.71 -2.08 -28.33
C ASP A 292 -23.38 -0.67 -27.76
N VAL A 293 -22.34 -0.52 -26.93
CA VAL A 293 -21.91 0.78 -26.42
C VAL A 293 -20.90 1.40 -27.37
N ASP A 294 -21.23 2.55 -27.94
CA ASP A 294 -20.29 3.34 -28.74
C ASP A 294 -19.27 4.06 -27.84
N TYR A 295 -18.04 3.55 -27.80
CA TYR A 295 -16.92 4.17 -27.09
C TYR A 295 -15.58 3.89 -27.76
N ASP A 296 -14.66 4.85 -27.64
CA ASP A 296 -13.29 4.74 -28.17
C ASP A 296 -12.25 4.93 -27.07
N ILE A 297 -11.53 3.86 -26.73
CA ILE A 297 -10.48 3.89 -25.71
C ILE A 297 -9.30 4.77 -26.14
N ALA A 298 -8.92 4.78 -27.42
CA ALA A 298 -7.81 5.59 -27.91
C ALA A 298 -8.11 7.07 -27.68
N ARG A 299 -9.32 7.51 -28.04
CA ARG A 299 -9.79 8.89 -27.81
C ARG A 299 -9.83 9.25 -26.32
N MET A 300 -10.26 8.34 -25.45
CA MET A 300 -10.22 8.56 -23.99
C MET A 300 -8.78 8.75 -23.48
N LEU A 301 -7.84 7.96 -23.98
CA LEU A 301 -6.44 8.05 -23.60
C LEU A 301 -5.74 9.28 -24.15
N GLU A 302 -6.13 9.77 -25.32
CA GLU A 302 -5.68 11.06 -25.86
C GLU A 302 -6.15 12.23 -24.99
N GLY A 303 -7.38 12.16 -24.47
CA GLY A 303 -7.91 13.13 -23.51
C GLY A 303 -7.35 13.01 -22.09
N ALA A 304 -6.54 11.98 -21.81
CA ALA A 304 -6.07 11.71 -20.45
C ALA A 304 -4.99 12.70 -20.00
N VAL A 305 -5.17 13.27 -18.81
CA VAL A 305 -4.16 14.12 -18.16
C VAL A 305 -3.23 13.24 -17.33
N VAL A 306 -1.93 13.30 -17.60
CA VAL A 306 -0.92 12.54 -16.86
C VAL A 306 -0.20 13.45 -15.88
N ARG A 307 -0.17 13.07 -14.60
CA ARG A 307 0.55 13.80 -13.56
C ARG A 307 1.59 12.93 -12.88
N LYS A 308 2.69 13.56 -12.47
CA LYS A 308 3.75 12.94 -11.67
C LYS A 308 3.76 13.58 -10.28
N PHE A 309 4.01 12.76 -9.27
CA PHE A 309 4.07 13.15 -7.87
C PHE A 309 5.40 12.67 -7.30
N SER A 310 6.00 13.47 -6.44
CA SER A 310 7.20 13.11 -5.69
C SER A 310 7.10 13.66 -4.28
N ILE A 311 7.76 12.99 -3.33
CA ILE A 311 7.93 13.51 -1.97
C ILE A 311 9.08 14.54 -1.85
N ARG A 312 9.84 14.75 -2.93
CA ARG A 312 10.96 15.71 -3.02
C ARG A 312 10.53 17.01 -3.67
#